data_AF-A0A4S2KQ73-F1
#
_entry.id   AF-A0A4S2KQ73-F1
#
_cell.length_a   1.000
_cell.length_b   1.000
_cell.length_c   1.000
_cell.angle_alpha   90.00
_cell.angle_beta   90.00
_cell.angle_gamma   90.00
#
_symmetry.space_group_name_H-M   'P 1'
#
loop_
_entity.id
_entity.type
_entity.pdbx_description
1 polymer ?
#
loop_
_entity_poly.entity_id
_entity_poly.type
_entity_poly.pdbx_seq_one_letter_code
_entity_poly.pdbx_strand_id
1 'polypeptide(L)'
;MCGMLPTLEENSLFPFNPSLDDEIKRLFDVTPNKRPMPKVEEIMEDFRHNGRDFEYCPDVDTDMSKQTASRRKKNKKPLPTECVFCRNNGEEETYYREHLLKDVDGRVRCPVLRAYTCPICGATGDEAHTVKYCPKGPYNPNTITTPNAFKLLRNSMGKRRSK
;
A
#
# COMPACT_ATOMS: atom_id res chain seq x y z
N MET A 1 -6.75 60.15 -5.77
CA MET A 1 -6.63 60.39 -4.32
C MET A 1 -6.31 59.07 -3.65
N CYS A 2 -5.53 59.18 -2.59
CA CYS A 2 -4.99 58.15 -1.70
C CYS A 2 -5.92 56.95 -1.40
N GLY A 3 -5.30 55.78 -1.22
CA GLY A 3 -5.90 54.62 -0.61
C GLY A 3 -4.88 53.50 -0.44
N MET A 4 -3.80 53.74 0.34
CA MET A 4 -2.91 52.66 0.77
C MET A 4 -3.71 51.75 1.72
N LEU A 5 -3.96 50.50 1.31
CA LEU A 5 -4.49 49.46 2.19
C LEU A 5 -3.38 49.04 3.17
N PRO A 6 -3.73 48.76 4.45
CA PRO A 6 -2.77 48.52 5.50
C PRO A 6 -2.02 47.21 5.26
N THR A 7 -0.71 47.22 5.50
CA THR A 7 0.15 46.04 5.47
C THR A 7 -0.29 45.12 6.59
N LEU A 8 -1.02 44.05 6.26
CA LEU A 8 -1.19 42.94 7.18
C LEU A 8 0.19 42.32 7.40
N GLU A 9 0.66 42.39 8.65
CA GLU A 9 1.87 41.70 9.10
C GLU A 9 1.72 40.21 8.78
N GLU A 10 2.54 39.74 7.83
CA GLU A 10 2.80 38.32 7.63
C GLU A 10 3.19 37.73 8.98
N ASN A 11 2.54 36.63 9.36
CA ASN A 11 2.77 35.82 10.58
C ASN A 11 1.78 35.99 11.74
N SER A 12 0.72 36.80 11.62
CA SER A 12 -0.36 36.81 12.64
C SER A 12 -1.27 35.58 12.63
N LEU A 13 -1.32 34.83 11.51
CA LEU A 13 -2.23 33.68 11.31
C LEU A 13 -1.62 32.32 11.68
N PHE A 14 -0.30 32.24 11.91
CA PHE A 14 0.40 31.00 12.22
C PHE A 14 1.35 31.22 13.40
N PRO A 15 0.88 31.05 14.66
CA PRO A 15 1.69 31.29 15.87
C PRO A 15 2.90 30.35 15.99
N PHE A 16 2.98 29.32 15.13
CA PHE A 16 4.02 28.30 15.07
C PHE A 16 4.70 28.26 13.71
N ASN A 17 4.86 29.39 13.01
CA ASN A 17 5.75 29.45 11.86
C ASN A 17 7.15 29.91 12.36
N PRO A 18 8.00 29.01 12.89
CA PRO A 18 9.36 29.37 13.26
C PRO A 18 10.08 29.89 12.02
N SER A 19 10.85 30.97 12.16
CA SER A 19 11.66 31.47 11.04
C SER A 19 12.63 30.38 10.58
N LEU A 20 13.13 30.48 9.34
CA LEU A 20 14.18 29.56 8.86
C LEU A 20 15.38 29.52 9.82
N ASP A 21 15.71 30.65 10.44
CA ASP A 21 16.77 30.74 11.44
C ASP A 21 16.44 29.97 12.74
N ASP A 22 15.17 29.97 13.17
CA ASP A 22 14.71 29.20 14.33
C ASP A 22 14.70 27.69 14.05
N GLU A 23 14.35 27.30 12.83
CA GLU A 23 14.39 25.90 12.40
C GLU A 23 15.83 25.41 12.24
N ILE A 24 16.73 26.23 11.68
CA ILE A 24 18.18 25.98 11.64
C ILE A 24 18.72 25.85 13.07
N LYS A 25 18.35 26.75 13.97
CA LYS A 25 18.78 26.69 15.37
C LYS A 25 18.27 25.43 16.07
N ARG A 26 17.02 25.02 15.86
CA ARG A 26 16.47 23.75 16.38
C ARG A 26 17.19 22.52 15.80
N LEU A 27 17.50 22.53 14.51
CA LEU A 27 18.13 21.40 13.81
C LEU A 27 19.60 21.23 14.20
N PHE A 28 20.31 22.33 14.50
CA PHE A 28 21.74 22.33 14.78
C PHE A 28 22.11 22.60 16.25
N ASP A 29 21.17 22.99 17.13
CA ASP A 29 21.37 22.95 18.58
C ASP A 29 21.40 21.49 19.05
N VAL A 30 22.58 20.88 18.96
CA VAL A 30 22.91 19.62 19.62
C VAL A 30 23.09 19.91 21.11
N THR A 31 22.03 20.35 21.77
CA THR A 31 21.92 20.07 23.20
C THR A 31 21.69 18.56 23.32
N PRO A 32 22.56 17.81 24.01
CA PRO A 32 22.32 16.39 24.18
C PRO A 32 21.01 16.27 24.94
N ASN A 33 19.99 15.80 24.23
CA ASN A 33 18.68 15.49 24.76
C ASN A 33 18.89 14.44 25.86
N LYS A 34 19.04 14.88 27.12
CA LYS A 34 19.14 14.02 28.30
C LYS A 34 17.77 13.38 28.59
N ARG A 35 17.05 12.92 27.57
CA ARG A 35 15.93 12.01 27.79
C ARG A 35 16.56 10.74 28.34
N PRO A 36 16.28 10.38 29.61
CA PRO A 36 16.78 9.13 30.14
C PRO A 36 16.31 8.01 29.20
N MET A 37 17.21 7.08 28.87
CA MET A 37 16.78 5.90 28.10
C MET A 37 15.65 5.22 28.87
N PRO A 38 14.52 4.93 28.22
CA PRO A 38 13.41 4.26 28.88
C PRO A 38 13.92 2.91 29.42
N LYS A 39 13.53 2.59 30.66
CA LYS A 39 13.94 1.32 31.27
C LYS A 39 13.33 0.18 30.48
N VAL A 40 14.05 -0.94 30.39
CA VAL A 40 13.57 -2.16 29.71
C VAL A 40 12.19 -2.58 30.22
N GLU A 41 11.91 -2.34 31.50
CA GLU A 41 10.61 -2.64 32.12
C GLU A 41 9.48 -1.80 31.53
N GLU A 42 9.67 -0.48 31.37
CA GLU A 42 8.71 0.45 30.76
C GLU A 42 8.43 0.06 29.31
N ILE A 43 9.48 -0.31 28.57
CA ILE A 43 9.36 -0.80 27.19
C ILE A 43 8.53 -2.09 27.16
N MET A 44 8.83 -3.06 28.04
CA MET A 44 8.06 -4.30 28.11
C MET A 44 6.63 -4.08 28.60
N GLU A 45 6.38 -3.04 29.40
CA GLU A 45 5.04 -2.63 29.82
C GLU A 45 4.24 -2.05 28.65
N ASP A 46 4.81 -1.18 27.83
CA ASP A 46 4.16 -0.65 26.63
C ASP A 46 3.80 -1.78 25.63
N PHE A 47 4.69 -2.77 25.47
CA PHE A 47 4.38 -3.96 24.67
C PHE A 47 3.26 -4.82 25.26
N ARG A 48 3.11 -4.86 26.60
CA ARG A 48 2.04 -5.59 27.30
C ARG A 48 0.69 -4.86 27.22
N HIS A 49 0.69 -3.54 27.07
CA HIS A 49 -0.52 -2.72 26.97
C HIS A 49 -0.99 -2.48 25.52
N ASN A 50 -0.08 -2.54 24.54
CA ASN A 50 -0.43 -2.46 23.13
C ASN A 50 -1.29 -3.67 22.69
N GLY A 51 -2.57 -3.44 22.42
CA GLY A 51 -3.53 -4.44 21.94
C GLY A 51 -4.55 -4.92 22.98
N ARG A 52 -4.64 -4.24 24.14
CA ARG A 52 -5.65 -4.50 25.17
C ARG A 52 -6.65 -3.35 25.25
N ASP A 53 -7.40 -3.15 24.17
CA ASP A 53 -8.60 -2.32 24.21
C ASP A 53 -9.66 -3.07 25.02
N PHE A 54 -9.74 -2.74 26.31
CA PHE A 54 -10.79 -3.17 27.23
C PHE A 54 -11.91 -2.12 27.20
N GLU A 55 -12.57 -1.97 26.04
CA GLU A 55 -13.83 -1.23 25.99
C GLU A 55 -15.00 -2.23 26.04
N TYR A 56 -15.89 -1.95 26.98
CA TYR A 56 -16.91 -2.79 27.58
C TYR A 56 -18.17 -2.86 26.68
N CYS A 57 -18.48 -4.05 26.16
CA CYS A 57 -19.84 -4.40 25.72
C CYS A 57 -20.47 -5.31 26.78
N PRO A 58 -21.51 -4.86 27.51
CA PRO A 58 -22.22 -5.69 28.46
C PRO A 58 -23.20 -6.59 27.70
N ASP A 59 -22.74 -7.77 27.30
CA ASP A 59 -23.63 -8.78 26.75
C ASP A 59 -24.04 -9.73 27.88
N VAL A 60 -25.25 -9.52 28.39
CA VAL A 60 -25.92 -10.41 29.34
C VAL A 60 -26.27 -11.73 28.66
N ASP A 61 -25.61 -12.78 29.15
CA ASP A 61 -25.99 -14.20 29.22
C ASP A 61 -26.45 -14.91 27.93
N THR A 62 -25.69 -15.92 27.48
CA THR A 62 -26.03 -17.36 27.61
C THR A 62 -25.03 -18.21 26.78
N ASP A 63 -24.23 -19.03 27.47
CA ASP A 63 -23.41 -20.19 27.05
C ASP A 63 -22.79 -20.25 25.63
N MET A 64 -21.46 -19.96 25.51
CA MET A 64 -20.66 -20.20 24.29
C MET A 64 -19.24 -20.71 24.60
N SER A 65 -19.10 -22.00 24.94
CA SER A 65 -17.79 -22.66 25.02
C SER A 65 -17.34 -23.27 23.68
N LYS A 66 -16.14 -22.86 23.26
CA LYS A 66 -15.27 -23.43 22.19
C LYS A 66 -15.56 -23.01 20.75
N GLN A 67 -15.06 -21.83 20.38
CA GLN A 67 -14.54 -21.61 19.04
C GLN A 67 -13.15 -20.97 19.11
N THR A 68 -12.14 -21.82 18.94
CA THR A 68 -10.78 -21.42 18.56
C THR A 68 -10.88 -20.43 17.40
N ALA A 69 -10.37 -19.22 17.60
CA ALA A 69 -10.46 -18.12 16.66
C ALA A 69 -9.87 -18.48 15.28
N SER A 70 -10.74 -18.94 14.37
CA SER A 70 -10.51 -18.95 12.93
C SER A 70 -10.56 -17.51 12.41
N ARG A 71 -9.57 -16.70 12.77
CA ARG A 71 -9.29 -15.42 12.12
C ARG A 71 -8.77 -15.70 10.71
N ARG A 72 -9.69 -15.77 9.75
CA ARG A 72 -9.54 -15.36 8.34
C ARG A 72 -10.91 -15.45 7.69
N LYS A 73 -11.84 -14.59 8.12
CA LYS A 73 -12.94 -14.18 7.24
C LYS A 73 -12.26 -13.42 6.10
N LYS A 74 -11.86 -14.14 5.05
CA LYS A 74 -11.35 -13.54 3.82
C LYS A 74 -12.45 -12.60 3.36
N ASN A 75 -12.23 -11.29 3.46
CA ASN A 75 -13.05 -10.31 2.77
C ASN A 75 -13.07 -10.73 1.30
N LYS A 76 -14.12 -11.44 0.87
CA LYS A 76 -14.37 -11.69 -0.53
C LYS A 76 -14.69 -10.31 -1.08
N LYS A 77 -13.68 -9.61 -1.58
CA LYS A 77 -13.88 -8.37 -2.34
C LYS A 77 -14.97 -8.70 -3.36
N PRO A 78 -16.03 -7.87 -3.47
CA PRO A 78 -17.07 -8.11 -4.45
C PRO A 78 -16.39 -8.31 -5.81
N LEU A 79 -16.85 -9.32 -6.55
CA LEU A 79 -16.33 -9.60 -7.89
C LEU A 79 -16.44 -8.30 -8.71
N PRO A 80 -15.39 -7.93 -9.47
CA PRO A 80 -15.44 -6.73 -10.30
C PRO A 80 -16.68 -6.78 -11.19
N THR A 81 -17.48 -5.72 -11.15
CA THR A 81 -18.71 -5.59 -11.95
C THR A 81 -18.46 -4.94 -13.30
N GLU A 82 -17.24 -4.48 -13.54
CA GLU A 82 -16.85 -3.70 -14.73
C GLU A 82 -15.41 -4.01 -15.16
N CYS A 83 -15.10 -3.71 -16.42
CA CYS A 83 -13.78 -3.88 -17.00
C CYS A 83 -12.82 -2.78 -16.55
N VAL A 84 -11.99 -3.10 -15.56
CA VAL A 84 -10.95 -2.19 -15.04
C VAL A 84 -9.95 -1.75 -16.13
N PHE A 85 -9.70 -2.59 -17.14
CA PHE A 85 -8.78 -2.25 -18.23
C PHE A 85 -9.34 -1.13 -19.11
N CYS A 86 -10.58 -1.28 -19.61
CA CYS A 86 -11.24 -0.25 -20.41
C CYS A 86 -11.49 1.02 -19.61
N ARG A 87 -11.89 0.90 -18.34
CA ARG A 87 -12.04 2.05 -17.44
C ARG A 87 -10.75 2.85 -17.29
N ASN A 88 -9.61 2.18 -17.12
CA ASN A 88 -8.31 2.84 -17.00
C ASN A 88 -7.84 3.47 -18.33
N ASN A 89 -8.30 2.97 -19.47
CA ASN A 89 -8.01 3.55 -20.78
C ASN A 89 -8.93 4.72 -21.13
N GLY A 90 -9.90 5.07 -20.27
CA GLY A 90 -10.82 6.17 -20.50
C GLY A 90 -11.96 5.84 -21.48
N GLU A 91 -12.31 4.57 -21.64
CA GLU A 91 -13.48 4.17 -22.43
C GLU A 91 -14.78 4.67 -21.79
N GLU A 92 -15.87 4.70 -22.58
CA GLU A 92 -17.19 5.12 -22.10
C GLU A 92 -17.70 4.22 -20.97
N GLU A 93 -18.44 4.80 -20.02
CA GLU A 93 -19.02 4.09 -18.87
C GLU A 93 -20.01 3.00 -19.24
N THR A 94 -20.76 3.19 -20.32
CA THR A 94 -21.62 2.15 -20.89
C THR A 94 -20.77 0.95 -21.34
N TYR A 95 -19.72 1.22 -22.11
CA TYR A 95 -18.86 0.19 -22.69
C TYR A 95 -18.06 -0.62 -21.67
N TYR A 96 -17.38 0.03 -20.72
CA TYR A 96 -16.59 -0.72 -19.74
C TYR A 96 -17.44 -1.48 -18.72
N ARG A 97 -18.74 -1.18 -18.60
CA ARG A 97 -19.68 -1.94 -17.75
C ARG A 97 -20.33 -3.14 -18.44
N GLU A 98 -20.31 -3.20 -19.76
CA GLU A 98 -20.87 -4.33 -20.53
C GLU A 98 -20.06 -5.63 -20.41
N HIS A 99 -18.80 -5.55 -19.95
CA HIS A 99 -17.91 -6.70 -19.91
C HIS A 99 -16.96 -6.67 -18.72
N LEU A 100 -16.35 -7.83 -18.45
CA LEU A 100 -15.33 -8.01 -17.42
C LEU A 100 -13.95 -8.19 -18.04
N LEU A 101 -12.91 -7.87 -17.27
CA LEU A 101 -11.52 -8.08 -17.71
C LEU A 101 -11.20 -9.58 -17.87
N LYS A 102 -11.56 -10.39 -16.87
CA LYS A 102 -11.32 -11.85 -16.84
C LYS A 102 -12.57 -12.58 -16.34
N ASP A 103 -12.77 -13.79 -16.86
CA ASP A 103 -13.83 -14.71 -16.41
C ASP A 103 -13.40 -15.47 -15.13
N VAL A 104 -14.31 -16.28 -14.57
CA VAL A 104 -14.07 -17.13 -13.39
C VAL A 104 -12.91 -18.11 -13.59
N ASP A 105 -12.70 -18.56 -14.84
CA ASP A 105 -11.60 -19.45 -15.22
C ASP A 105 -10.26 -18.70 -15.42
N GLY A 106 -10.23 -17.37 -15.25
CA GLY A 106 -9.05 -16.54 -15.44
C GLY A 106 -8.73 -16.14 -16.89
N ARG A 107 -9.55 -16.60 -17.85
CA ARG A 107 -9.48 -16.25 -19.28
C ARG A 107 -9.86 -14.79 -19.52
N VAL A 108 -9.20 -14.13 -20.47
CA VAL A 108 -9.49 -12.72 -20.78
C VAL A 108 -10.81 -12.59 -21.54
N ARG A 109 -11.74 -11.78 -21.00
CA ARG A 109 -13.05 -11.49 -21.60
C ARG A 109 -13.10 -10.14 -22.32
N CYS A 110 -12.27 -9.18 -21.92
CA CYS A 110 -12.25 -7.85 -22.50
C CYS A 110 -11.94 -7.89 -24.01
N PRO A 111 -12.84 -7.42 -24.89
CA PRO A 111 -12.67 -7.49 -26.35
C PRO A 111 -11.44 -6.71 -26.83
N VAL A 112 -11.17 -5.55 -26.22
CA VAL A 112 -9.99 -4.72 -26.53
C VAL A 112 -8.71 -5.48 -26.23
N LEU A 113 -8.61 -6.06 -25.04
CA LEU A 113 -7.41 -6.81 -24.66
C LEU A 113 -7.29 -8.11 -25.48
N ARG A 114 -8.40 -8.79 -25.81
CA ARG A 114 -8.40 -9.99 -26.66
C ARG A 114 -7.88 -9.74 -28.07
N ALA A 115 -8.19 -8.57 -28.65
CA ALA A 115 -7.70 -8.20 -29.98
C ALA A 115 -6.20 -7.83 -29.97
N TYR A 116 -5.64 -7.51 -28.80
CA TYR A 116 -4.24 -7.17 -28.66
C TYR A 116 -3.36 -8.41 -28.71
N THR A 117 -2.43 -8.43 -29.68
CA THR A 117 -1.40 -9.46 -29.79
C THR A 117 -0.13 -8.99 -29.11
N CYS A 118 0.36 -9.75 -28.13
CA CYS A 118 1.58 -9.41 -27.42
C CYS A 118 2.79 -9.44 -28.38
N PRO A 119 3.55 -8.35 -28.55
CA PRO A 119 4.69 -8.31 -29.49
C PRO A 119 5.90 -9.12 -29.03
N ILE A 120 5.95 -9.53 -27.75
CA ILE A 120 7.07 -10.31 -27.18
C ILE A 120 6.84 -11.81 -27.34
N CYS A 121 5.62 -12.28 -27.06
CA CYS A 121 5.33 -13.72 -27.02
C CYS A 121 4.27 -14.19 -28.02
N GLY A 122 3.60 -13.27 -28.73
CA GLY A 122 2.56 -13.58 -29.71
C GLY A 122 1.20 -13.96 -29.13
N ALA A 123 1.03 -14.02 -27.81
CA ALA A 123 -0.25 -14.39 -27.19
C ALA A 123 -1.36 -13.38 -27.51
N THR A 124 -2.57 -13.88 -27.76
CA THR A 124 -3.77 -13.12 -28.14
C THR A 124 -5.03 -13.86 -27.66
N GLY A 125 -6.21 -13.26 -27.75
CA GLY A 125 -7.47 -13.87 -27.34
C GLY A 125 -7.54 -14.16 -25.82
N ASP A 126 -7.78 -15.43 -25.46
CA ASP A 126 -7.98 -15.86 -24.06
C ASP A 126 -6.74 -15.63 -23.18
N GLU A 127 -5.55 -15.69 -23.78
CA GLU A 127 -4.24 -15.53 -23.12
C GLU A 127 -3.63 -14.13 -23.33
N ALA A 128 -4.40 -13.21 -23.90
CA ALA A 128 -3.92 -11.87 -24.21
C ALA A 128 -3.47 -11.12 -22.95
N HIS A 129 -2.42 -10.31 -23.09
CA HIS A 129 -1.87 -9.51 -22.02
C HIS A 129 -1.07 -8.35 -22.60
N THR A 130 -0.90 -7.29 -21.82
CA THR A 130 -0.03 -6.18 -22.20
C THR A 130 1.45 -6.55 -22.01
N VAL A 131 2.34 -5.84 -22.71
CA VAL A 131 3.80 -6.02 -22.67
C VAL A 131 4.34 -6.16 -21.24
N LYS A 132 3.85 -5.34 -20.31
CA LYS A 132 4.27 -5.33 -18.90
C LYS A 132 4.04 -6.66 -18.19
N TYR A 133 2.95 -7.34 -18.52
CA TYR A 133 2.56 -8.61 -17.89
C TYR A 133 2.96 -9.83 -18.73
N CYS A 134 3.86 -9.64 -19.71
CA CYS A 134 4.31 -10.73 -20.55
C CYS A 134 5.17 -11.72 -19.75
N PRO A 135 4.85 -13.04 -19.78
CA PRO A 135 5.65 -14.05 -19.10
C PRO A 135 7.02 -14.26 -19.77
N LYS A 136 7.21 -13.78 -21.00
CA LYS A 136 8.54 -13.76 -21.65
C LYS A 136 9.17 -12.37 -21.65
N GLY A 137 8.52 -11.38 -21.01
CA GLY A 137 8.97 -10.00 -20.98
C GLY A 137 10.04 -9.74 -19.92
N PRO A 138 10.81 -8.64 -20.07
CA PRO A 138 11.89 -8.28 -19.14
C PRO A 138 11.39 -7.93 -17.73
N TYR A 139 10.09 -7.66 -17.58
CA TYR A 139 9.43 -7.34 -16.31
C TYR A 139 8.83 -8.57 -15.61
N ASN A 140 9.04 -9.78 -16.14
CA ASN A 140 8.51 -10.99 -15.53
C ASN A 140 9.18 -11.24 -14.15
N PRO A 141 8.43 -11.32 -13.05
CA PRO A 141 8.98 -11.65 -11.73
C PRO A 141 9.62 -13.05 -11.65
N ASN A 142 9.28 -13.97 -12.56
CA ASN A 142 9.86 -15.31 -12.65
C ASN A 142 11.18 -15.33 -13.43
N THR A 143 11.49 -14.29 -14.21
CA THR A 143 12.87 -14.10 -14.68
C THR A 143 13.67 -13.58 -13.50
N ILE A 144 14.66 -14.36 -13.08
CA ILE A 144 15.52 -14.09 -11.92
C ILE A 144 16.44 -12.91 -12.27
N THR A 145 15.88 -11.72 -12.38
CA THR A 145 16.59 -10.47 -12.66
C THR A 145 16.14 -9.36 -11.72
N THR A 146 15.21 -9.65 -10.79
CA THR A 146 14.82 -8.69 -9.78
C THR A 146 15.87 -8.59 -8.68
N PRO A 147 16.21 -7.38 -8.20
CA PRO A 147 17.16 -7.20 -7.09
C PRO A 147 16.74 -7.90 -5.79
N ASN A 148 15.45 -8.26 -5.67
CA ASN A 148 14.90 -8.99 -4.54
C ASN A 148 15.28 -10.49 -4.55
N ALA A 149 15.62 -11.09 -5.69
CA ALA A 149 16.10 -12.47 -5.75
C ALA A 149 17.47 -12.63 -5.05
N PHE A 150 18.35 -11.63 -5.13
CA PHE A 150 19.64 -11.67 -4.44
C PHE A 150 19.50 -11.67 -2.90
N LYS A 151 18.38 -11.16 -2.37
CA LYS A 151 18.06 -11.18 -0.94
C LYS A 151 17.58 -12.54 -0.45
N LEU A 152 17.07 -13.41 -1.35
CA LEU A 152 16.70 -14.78 -0.98
C LEU A 152 17.91 -15.71 -0.91
N LEU A 153 18.96 -15.41 -1.68
CA LEU A 153 20.20 -16.20 -1.71
C LEU A 153 21.18 -15.85 -0.58
N ARG A 154 21.05 -14.71 0.09
CA ARG A 154 21.98 -14.25 1.13
C ARG A 154 21.24 -13.86 2.40
N ASN A 155 21.76 -14.26 3.56
CA ASN A 155 21.26 -13.76 4.84
C ASN A 155 21.72 -12.31 5.09
N SER A 156 21.22 -11.67 6.15
CA SER A 156 21.57 -10.30 6.55
C SER A 156 23.06 -10.08 6.83
N MET A 157 23.86 -11.15 6.92
CA MET A 157 25.32 -11.12 7.05
C MET A 157 26.06 -11.39 5.72
N GLY A 158 25.33 -11.43 4.58
CA GLY A 158 25.90 -11.61 3.24
C GLY A 158 26.34 -13.05 2.90
N LYS A 159 26.19 -14.02 3.81
CA LYS A 159 26.53 -15.43 3.54
C LYS A 159 25.49 -16.06 2.62
N ARG A 160 25.97 -16.72 1.57
CA ARG A 160 25.11 -17.49 0.67
C ARG A 160 24.56 -18.70 1.41
N ARG A 161 23.25 -18.89 1.39
CA ARG A 161 22.64 -20.11 1.93
C ARG A 161 22.97 -21.25 0.98
N SER A 162 23.72 -22.25 1.47
CA SER A 162 23.93 -23.50 0.72
C SER A 162 22.60 -24.20 0.55
N LYS A 163 22.42 -24.82 -0.61
CA LYS A 163 21.38 -25.83 -0.82
C LYS A 163 21.74 -27.10 -0.06
#